data_AF-A0A538CTA0-F1
#
_entry.id   AF-A0A538CTA0-F1
#
_cell.length_a   1.000
_cell.length_b   1.000
_cell.length_c   1.000
_cell.angle_alpha   90.00
_cell.angle_beta   90.00
_cell.angle_gamma   90.00
#
_symmetry.space_group_name_H-M   'P 1'
#
loop_
_entity.id
_entity.type
_entity.pdbx_description
1 polymer ?
#
loop_
_entity_poly.entity_id
_entity_poly.type
_entity_poly.pdbx_seq_one_letter_code
_entity_poly.pdbx_strand_id
1 'polypeptide(L)' 'ELRVLPLLTTHLTFKEVGQRAHLSHHTVKSHAMSIYRKLEVTSRGAAVERARDIGLL' A
#
# COMPACT_ATOMS: atom_id res chain seq x y z
N GLU A 1 8.19 -0.23 5.37
CA GLU A 1 7.26 -0.05 4.23
C GLU A 1 6.22 -1.15 4.11
N LEU A 2 6.60 -2.44 4.21
CA LEU A 2 5.66 -3.57 4.07
C LEU A 2 4.44 -3.56 5.01
N ARG A 3 4.49 -2.88 6.16
CA ARG A 3 3.35 -2.73 7.08
C ARG A 3 2.13 -2.05 6.46
N VAL A 4 2.31 -1.27 5.39
CA VAL A 4 1.20 -0.60 4.68
C VAL A 4 0.57 -1.54 3.63
N LEU A 5 1.31 -2.51 3.10
CA LEU A 5 0.87 -3.37 1.99
C LEU A 5 -0.41 -4.18 2.32
N PRO A 6 -0.56 -4.84 3.48
CA PRO A 6 -1.82 -5.50 3.85
C PRO A 6 -2.98 -4.53 4.03
N LEU A 7 -2.71 -3.26 4.36
CA LEU A 7 -3.76 -2.25 4.49
C LEU A 7 -4.21 -1.70 3.13
N LEU A 8 -3.39 -1.85 2.07
CA LEU A 8 -3.76 -1.50 0.69
C LEU A 8 -4.71 -2.50 0.03
N THR A 9 -4.81 -3.74 0.54
CA THR A 9 -5.74 -4.76 0.04
C THR A 9 -7.17 -4.52 0.51
N THR A 10 -7.36 -3.64 1.49
CA THR A 10 -8.66 -3.25 2.03
C THR A 10 -9.27 -2.08 1.24
N HIS A 11 -10.55 -1.79 1.47
CA HIS A 11 -11.23 -0.62 0.91
C HIS A 11 -10.86 0.70 1.58
N LEU A 12 -9.86 0.71 2.47
CA LEU A 12 -9.48 1.89 3.23
C LEU A 12 -8.80 2.95 2.37
N THR A 13 -9.16 4.20 2.61
CA THR A 13 -8.45 5.38 2.10
C THR A 13 -7.08 5.53 2.77
N PHE A 14 -6.14 6.25 2.15
CA PHE A 14 -4.84 6.54 2.79
C PHE A 14 -4.98 7.27 4.13
N LYS A 15 -6.06 8.05 4.32
CA LYS A 15 -6.37 8.71 5.58
C LYS A 15 -6.71 7.69 6.66
N GLU A 16 -7.59 6.74 6.39
CA GLU A 16 -7.99 5.69 7.35
C GLU A 16 -6.85 4.72 7.65
N VAL A 17 -6.03 4.40 6.65
CA VAL A 17 -4.79 3.65 6.83
C VAL A 17 -3.83 4.42 7.77
N GLY A 18 -3.69 5.73 7.55
CA GLY A 18 -2.88 6.59 8.40
C GLY A 18 -3.37 6.63 9.84
N GLN A 19 -4.69 6.77 10.05
CA GLN A 19 -5.30 6.74 11.38
C GLN A 19 -4.99 5.43 12.13
N ARG A 20 -5.13 4.27 11.47
CA ARG A 20 -4.83 2.96 12.07
C ARG A 20 -3.34 2.75 12.33
N ALA A 21 -2.49 3.31 11.49
CA ALA A 21 -1.04 3.19 11.60
C ALA A 21 -0.38 4.29 12.44
N HIS A 22 -1.15 5.23 13.00
CA HIS A 22 -0.64 6.45 13.64
C HIS A 22 0.31 7.26 12.74
N LEU A 23 -0.01 7.32 11.44
CA LEU A 23 0.74 8.03 10.40
C LEU A 23 -0.12 9.10 9.73
N SER A 24 0.53 10.13 9.19
CA SER A 24 -0.15 11.09 8.31
C SER A 24 -0.54 10.42 6.99
N HIS A 25 -1.63 10.91 6.36
CA HIS A 25 -2.04 10.42 5.05
C HIS A 25 -0.95 10.64 3.98
N HIS A 26 -0.14 11.70 4.11
CA HIS A 26 1.00 11.97 3.23
C HIS A 26 2.07 10.89 3.36
N THR A 27 2.40 10.49 4.60
CA THR A 27 3.37 9.41 4.87
C THR A 27 2.88 8.09 4.27
N VAL A 28 1.60 7.76 4.42
CA VAL A 28 1.01 6.57 3.81
C VAL A 28 1.07 6.64 2.29
N LYS A 29 0.75 7.79 1.69
CA LYS A 29 0.87 8.00 0.24
C LYS A 29 2.30 7.76 -0.24
N SER A 30 3.30 8.33 0.42
CA SER A 30 4.71 8.15 0.05
C SER A 30 5.14 6.67 0.16
N HIS A 31 4.71 5.96 1.20
CA HIS A 31 4.96 4.52 1.32
C HIS A 31 4.27 3.71 0.22
N ALA A 32 3.02 4.02 -0.12
CA ALA A 32 2.31 3.36 -1.21
C ALA A 32 3.01 3.58 -2.56
N MET A 33 3.47 4.80 -2.84
CA MET A 33 4.23 5.09 -4.07
C MET A 33 5.57 4.32 -4.12
N SER A 34 6.27 4.20 -2.99
CA SER A 34 7.50 3.38 -2.89
C SER A 34 7.20 1.91 -3.17
N ILE A 35 6.10 1.37 -2.63
CA ILE A 35 5.63 0.01 -2.90
C ILE A 35 5.32 -0.17 -4.39
N TYR A 36 4.57 0.74 -4.99
CA TYR A 36 4.20 0.67 -6.40
C TYR A 36 5.44 0.65 -7.29
N ARG A 37 6.43 1.51 -7.01
CA ARG A 37 7.71 1.54 -7.71
C ARG A 37 8.49 0.22 -7.55
N LYS A 38 8.49 -0.38 -6.36
CA LYS A 38 9.19 -1.66 -6.10
C LYS A 38 8.51 -2.86 -6.74
N LEU A 39 7.20 -2.79 -6.92
CA LEU A 39 6.41 -3.83 -7.58
C LEU A 39 6.26 -3.57 -9.09
N GLU A 40 6.85 -2.49 -9.60
CA GLU A 40 6.77 -2.08 -11.02
C GLU A 40 5.33 -1.87 -11.52
N VAL A 41 4.49 -1.29 -10.68
CA VAL A 41 3.08 -0.99 -10.97
C VAL A 41 2.76 0.48 -10.72
N THR A 42 1.60 0.93 -11.18
CA THR A 42 1.16 2.34 -11.07
C THR A 42 -0.14 2.53 -10.31
N SER A 43 -0.82 1.45 -9.92
CA SER A 43 -2.11 1.51 -9.25
C SER A 43 -2.16 0.62 -8.01
N ARG A 44 -3.10 0.94 -7.11
CA ARG A 44 -3.38 0.14 -5.92
C ARG A 44 -3.77 -1.29 -6.27
N GLY A 45 -4.66 -1.47 -7.25
CA GLY A 45 -5.13 -2.78 -7.69
C GLY A 45 -3.98 -3.65 -8.20
N ALA A 46 -3.18 -3.10 -9.13
CA ALA A 46 -2.03 -3.80 -9.69
C ALA A 46 -0.98 -4.14 -8.61
N ALA A 47 -0.79 -3.28 -7.60
CA ALA A 47 0.09 -3.59 -6.49
C ALA A 47 -0.40 -4.77 -5.64
N VAL A 48 -1.71 -4.89 -5.43
CA VAL A 48 -2.31 -6.02 -4.69
C VAL A 48 -2.20 -7.30 -5.50
N GLU A 49 -2.51 -7.27 -6.80
CA GLU A 49 -2.37 -8.43 -7.70
C GLU A 49 -0.92 -8.89 -7.75
N ARG A 50 0.01 -7.96 -8.06
CA ARG A 50 1.43 -8.27 -8.16
C ARG A 50 2.00 -8.84 -6.85
N ALA A 51 1.58 -8.30 -5.70
CA ALA A 51 2.02 -8.79 -4.40
C ALA A 51 1.52 -10.21 -4.09
N ARG A 52 0.32 -10.60 -4.57
CA ARG A 52 -0.15 -12.00 -4.50
C ARG A 52 0.66 -12.92 -5.41
N ASP A 53 0.93 -12.48 -6.64
CA ASP A 53 1.69 -13.28 -7.62
C ASP A 53 3.09 -13.66 -7.13
N ILE A 54 3.71 -12.80 -6.31
CA ILE A 54 5.05 -13.03 -5.77
C ILE A 54 5.05 -13.54 -4.31
N GLY A 55 3.88 -13.91 -3.76
CA GLY A 55 3.75 -14.51 -2.42
C GLY A 55 4.01 -13.56 -1.25
N LEU A 56 3.85 -12.25 -1.45
CA LEU A 56 3.92 -11.25 -0.36
C LEU A 56 2.56 -10.99 0.32
N LEU A 57 1.48 -11.55 -0.22
CA LEU A 57 0.11 -11.46 0.27
C LEU A 57 -0.63 -12.79 0.13
#